data_AF-A0A928BNJ5-F1
#
_entry.id   AF-A0A928BNJ5-F1
#
_cell.length_a   1.000
_cell.length_b   1.000
_cell.length_c   1.000
_cell.angle_alpha   90.00
_cell.angle_beta   90.00
_cell.angle_gamma   90.00
#
_symmetry.space_group_name_H-M   'P 1'
#
loop_
_entity.id
_entity.type
_entity.pdbx_description
1 polymer ?
#
loop_
_entity_poly.entity_id
_entity_poly.type
_entity_poly.pdbx_seq_one_letter_code
_entity_poly.pdbx_strand_id
1 'polypeptide(L)'
;MVQLTDNMIKTAFEELAVDGKYFDKFKEEVERCYAELQRDCPEDDDDPEEESNADAGIRLTKEYMEYYVPEKEKGHCDKWTEAYAESSLLGIEEYRSYREAYNAIEDEEEKEKELDIHVASMSDDPLFRKRYKYLFTEITGDPKEYAEAYCNDYRNMIALGKSEIYAHAYADYHDEYKEEFCTIYAQAYELAKEHGMDDSDAFCFGDTCTEAVDQGLWVGMDKFLKRYHEDWQKEFYFTLIKKDFEESEHRKMSSKEEKELREDLFG
;
A
#
# COMPACT_ATOMS: atom_id res chain seq x y z
N MET A 1 5.38 -44.53 19.98
CA MET A 1 5.26 -43.18 20.56
C MET A 1 6.61 -42.66 21.04
N VAL A 2 7.16 -41.67 20.31
CA VAL A 2 8.41 -40.98 20.66
C VAL A 2 8.04 -39.82 21.57
N GLN A 3 8.65 -39.74 22.76
CA GLN A 3 8.40 -38.62 23.67
C GLN A 3 9.39 -37.49 23.41
N LEU A 4 8.91 -36.25 23.48
CA LEU A 4 9.77 -35.07 23.42
C LEU A 4 10.77 -35.08 24.60
N THR A 5 12.04 -34.86 24.29
CA THR A 5 13.11 -34.79 25.31
C THR A 5 13.95 -33.52 25.15
N ASP A 6 14.54 -33.04 26.25
CA ASP A 6 15.46 -31.88 26.22
C ASP A 6 16.63 -32.08 25.22
N ASN A 7 17.11 -33.31 25.05
CA ASN A 7 18.20 -33.61 24.12
C ASN A 7 17.76 -33.47 22.66
N MET A 8 16.51 -33.83 22.33
CA MET A 8 15.95 -33.61 20.99
C MET A 8 15.83 -32.12 20.69
N ILE A 9 15.27 -31.34 21.63
CA ILE A 9 15.15 -29.88 21.50
C ILE A 9 16.53 -29.24 21.29
N LYS A 10 17.51 -29.61 22.11
CA LYS A 10 18.86 -29.06 22.00
C LYS A 10 19.54 -29.39 20.67
N THR A 11 19.47 -30.64 20.24
CA THR A 11 20.04 -31.07 18.95
C THR A 11 19.37 -30.33 17.79
N ALA A 12 18.04 -30.23 17.81
CA ALA A 12 17.27 -29.52 16.80
C ALA A 12 17.61 -28.01 16.74
N PHE A 13 17.84 -27.37 17.88
CA PHE A 13 18.27 -25.97 17.93
C PHE A 13 19.69 -25.78 17.41
N GLU A 14 20.63 -26.68 17.73
CA GLU A 14 22.00 -26.63 17.21
C GLU A 14 22.02 -26.73 15.68
N GLU A 15 21.08 -27.47 15.07
CA GLU A 15 20.92 -27.59 13.62
C GLU A 15 20.39 -26.30 12.95
N LEU A 16 19.62 -25.45 13.67
CA LEU A 16 19.10 -24.19 13.12
C LEU A 16 20.19 -23.15 12.87
N ALA A 17 21.36 -23.29 13.50
CA ALA A 17 22.48 -22.34 13.40
C ALA A 17 22.10 -20.87 13.69
N VAL A 18 21.09 -20.66 14.54
CA VAL A 18 20.67 -19.33 15.04
C VAL A 18 21.40 -18.96 16.34
N ASP A 19 21.42 -17.67 16.68
CA ASP A 19 22.09 -17.20 17.90
C ASP A 19 21.47 -17.85 19.16
N GLY A 20 22.34 -18.26 20.10
CA GLY A 20 21.93 -18.94 21.33
C GLY A 20 20.95 -18.17 22.20
N LYS A 21 20.83 -16.84 22.04
CA LYS A 21 19.82 -16.02 22.72
C LYS A 21 18.38 -16.43 22.42
N TYR A 22 18.14 -17.17 21.33
CA TYR A 22 16.82 -17.66 20.92
C TYR A 22 16.46 -19.04 21.45
N PHE A 23 17.37 -19.71 22.19
CA PHE A 23 17.15 -21.08 22.65
C PHE A 23 15.91 -21.21 23.54
N ASP A 24 15.71 -20.28 24.48
CA ASP A 24 14.59 -20.35 25.41
C ASP A 24 13.25 -20.20 24.68
N LYS A 25 13.16 -19.30 23.69
CA LYS A 25 11.96 -19.14 22.86
C LYS A 25 11.72 -20.37 21.98
N PHE A 26 12.77 -20.93 21.37
CA PHE A 26 12.66 -22.17 20.60
C PHE A 26 12.13 -23.31 21.47
N LYS A 27 12.67 -23.47 22.68
CA LYS A 27 12.22 -24.51 23.61
C LYS A 27 10.75 -24.35 23.98
N GLU A 28 10.35 -23.14 24.38
CA GLU A 28 8.96 -22.81 24.70
C GLU A 28 8.01 -23.17 23.55
N GLU A 29 8.39 -22.82 22.33
CA GLU A 29 7.57 -23.04 21.14
C GLU A 29 7.48 -24.53 20.75
N VAL A 30 8.58 -25.30 20.87
CA VAL A 30 8.52 -26.76 20.67
C VAL A 30 7.58 -27.41 21.68
N GLU A 31 7.66 -27.01 22.96
CA GLU A 31 6.79 -27.53 24.02
C GLU A 31 5.32 -27.18 23.75
N ARG A 32 5.05 -25.95 23.28
CA ARG A 32 3.70 -25.51 22.88
C ARG A 32 3.15 -26.33 21.71
N CYS A 33 3.89 -26.42 20.60
CA CYS A 33 3.49 -27.18 19.42
C CYS A 33 3.27 -28.66 19.74
N TYR A 34 4.17 -29.28 20.50
CA TYR A 34 4.03 -30.67 20.92
C TYR A 34 2.78 -30.88 21.77
N ALA A 35 2.49 -29.98 22.72
CA ALA A 35 1.30 -30.08 23.55
C ALA A 35 -0.01 -29.94 22.75
N GLU A 36 -0.04 -29.08 21.73
CA GLU A 36 -1.20 -28.94 20.84
C GLU A 36 -1.41 -30.19 19.98
N LEU A 37 -0.35 -30.71 19.38
CA LEU A 37 -0.39 -31.94 18.59
C LEU A 37 -0.86 -33.14 19.42
N GLN A 38 -0.33 -33.29 20.65
CA GLN A 38 -0.74 -34.34 21.57
C GLN A 38 -2.20 -34.22 22.02
N ARG A 39 -2.75 -33.00 22.10
CA ARG A 39 -4.16 -32.79 22.43
C ARG A 39 -5.06 -33.20 21.28
N ASP A 40 -4.68 -32.88 20.06
CA ASP A 40 -5.51 -33.03 18.87
C ASP A 40 -5.41 -34.46 18.28
N CYS A 41 -4.24 -35.09 18.39
CA CYS A 41 -3.98 -36.48 18.00
C CYS A 41 -3.09 -37.20 19.05
N PRO A 42 -3.67 -37.67 20.17
CA PRO A 42 -2.92 -38.25 21.29
C PRO A 42 -2.32 -39.62 20.98
N GLU A 43 -2.92 -40.35 20.05
CA GLU A 43 -2.36 -41.57 19.49
C GLU A 43 -1.41 -41.11 18.38
N ASP A 44 -0.11 -40.93 18.68
CA ASP A 44 0.92 -41.16 17.66
C ASP A 44 0.56 -42.52 17.07
N ASP A 45 0.09 -42.58 15.83
CA ASP A 45 -0.23 -43.85 15.20
C ASP A 45 0.99 -44.77 15.39
N ASP A 46 0.75 -46.02 15.81
CA ASP A 46 1.82 -47.01 16.01
C ASP A 46 2.48 -47.41 14.66
N ASP A 47 2.17 -46.70 13.58
CA ASP A 47 2.81 -46.78 12.28
C ASP A 47 4.20 -46.12 12.32
N PRO A 48 5.29 -46.91 12.25
CA PRO A 48 6.65 -46.36 12.25
C PRO A 48 7.00 -45.56 10.99
N GLU A 49 6.13 -45.52 9.97
CA GLU A 49 6.29 -44.67 8.78
C GLU A 49 5.74 -43.24 8.98
N GLU A 50 4.96 -43.00 10.04
CA GLU A 50 4.40 -41.67 10.34
C GLU A 50 5.32 -40.83 11.24
N GLU A 51 5.36 -39.52 10.99
CA GLU A 51 6.12 -38.55 11.79
C GLU A 51 5.56 -38.50 13.21
N SER A 52 6.41 -38.68 14.22
CA SER A 52 5.95 -38.57 15.61
C SER A 52 5.55 -37.14 15.94
N ASN A 53 4.60 -36.95 16.87
CA ASN A 53 4.22 -35.61 17.33
C ASN A 53 5.42 -34.81 17.87
N ALA A 54 6.43 -35.48 18.45
CA ALA A 54 7.66 -34.83 18.91
C ALA A 54 8.49 -34.29 17.74
N ASP A 55 8.64 -35.08 16.66
CA ASP A 55 9.36 -34.67 15.46
C ASP A 55 8.59 -33.58 14.70
N ALA A 56 7.27 -33.74 14.56
CA ALA A 56 6.37 -32.75 13.95
C ALA A 56 6.40 -31.41 14.71
N GLY A 57 6.35 -31.44 16.05
CA GLY A 57 6.47 -30.24 16.88
C GLY A 57 7.80 -29.52 16.66
N ILE A 58 8.90 -30.27 16.64
CA ILE A 58 10.23 -29.71 16.33
C ILE A 58 10.27 -29.10 14.92
N ARG A 59 9.74 -29.80 13.91
CA ARG A 59 9.71 -29.33 12.52
C ARG A 59 8.92 -28.03 12.39
N LEU A 60 7.70 -27.98 12.95
CA LEU A 60 6.87 -26.78 12.94
C LEU A 60 7.54 -25.61 13.65
N THR A 61 8.23 -25.84 14.78
CA THR A 61 8.98 -24.79 15.45
C THR A 61 10.20 -24.34 14.66
N LYS A 62 10.89 -25.24 13.93
CA LYS A 62 11.97 -24.83 13.03
C LYS A 62 11.45 -23.87 11.95
N GLU A 63 10.33 -24.22 11.31
CA GLU A 63 9.65 -23.36 10.32
C GLU A 63 9.21 -22.02 10.96
N TYR A 64 8.68 -22.04 12.19
CA TYR A 64 8.34 -20.83 12.95
C TYR A 64 9.54 -19.90 13.12
N MET A 65 10.70 -20.46 13.49
CA MET A 65 11.92 -19.68 13.73
C MET A 65 12.47 -19.03 12.46
N GLU A 66 12.18 -19.57 11.28
CA GLU A 66 12.55 -18.94 10.00
C GLU A 66 11.88 -17.57 9.81
N TYR A 67 10.72 -17.34 10.43
CA TYR A 67 10.02 -16.05 10.42
C TYR A 67 10.27 -15.24 11.68
N TYR A 68 10.29 -15.88 12.86
CA TYR A 68 10.43 -15.19 14.14
C TYR A 68 11.80 -14.50 14.27
N VAL A 69 12.89 -15.20 13.97
CA VAL A 69 14.25 -14.68 14.20
C VAL A 69 14.53 -13.43 13.35
N PRO A 70 14.27 -13.42 12.03
CA PRO A 70 14.50 -12.23 11.22
C PRO A 70 13.76 -10.99 11.71
N GLU A 71 12.46 -11.10 12.04
CA GLU A 71 11.69 -9.98 12.56
C GLU A 71 12.24 -9.50 13.91
N LYS A 72 12.64 -10.44 14.77
CA LYS A 72 13.22 -10.08 16.07
C LYS A 72 14.55 -9.34 15.92
N GLU A 73 15.38 -9.72 14.95
CA GLU A 73 16.65 -9.04 14.66
C GLU A 73 16.46 -7.66 14.00
N LYS A 74 15.32 -7.38 13.35
CA LYS A 74 14.95 -6.01 12.95
C LYS A 74 14.68 -5.11 14.15
N GLY A 75 14.45 -5.69 15.33
CA GLY A 75 14.20 -4.97 16.58
C GLY A 75 12.74 -4.94 17.00
N HIS A 76 11.88 -5.74 16.36
CA HIS A 76 10.46 -5.80 16.67
C HIS A 76 10.18 -6.34 18.09
N CYS A 77 9.04 -5.93 18.66
CA CYS A 77 8.55 -6.46 19.93
C CYS A 77 8.09 -7.93 19.79
N ASP A 78 7.92 -8.63 20.91
CA ASP A 78 7.52 -10.06 20.87
C ASP A 78 6.17 -10.25 20.19
N LYS A 79 5.17 -9.41 20.51
CA LYS A 79 3.82 -9.51 19.92
C LYS A 79 3.82 -9.44 18.39
N TRP A 80 4.54 -8.47 17.83
CA TRP A 80 4.69 -8.35 16.38
C TRP A 80 5.33 -9.60 15.79
N THR A 81 6.47 -9.99 16.37
CA THR A 81 7.28 -11.12 15.90
C THR A 81 6.49 -12.43 15.91
N GLU A 82 5.75 -12.69 16.99
CA GLU A 82 4.94 -13.90 17.15
C GLU A 82 3.78 -13.93 16.15
N ALA A 83 3.00 -12.86 16.06
CA ALA A 83 1.85 -12.79 15.16
C ALA A 83 2.25 -12.86 13.68
N TYR A 84 3.38 -12.25 13.30
CA TYR A 84 3.93 -12.36 11.95
C TYR A 84 4.33 -13.80 11.62
N ALA A 85 5.05 -14.46 12.53
CA ALA A 85 5.53 -15.83 12.33
C ALA A 85 4.37 -16.83 12.23
N GLU A 86 3.38 -16.72 13.12
CA GLU A 86 2.17 -17.56 13.08
C GLU A 86 1.39 -17.37 11.78
N SER A 87 1.18 -16.13 11.35
CA SER A 87 0.47 -15.84 10.10
C SER A 87 1.22 -16.38 8.88
N SER A 88 2.55 -16.25 8.87
CA SER A 88 3.38 -16.71 7.76
C SER A 88 3.42 -18.23 7.64
N LEU A 89 3.39 -18.96 8.76
CA LEU A 89 3.26 -20.42 8.77
C LEU A 89 1.95 -20.92 8.14
N LEU A 90 0.88 -20.15 8.25
CA LEU A 90 -0.41 -20.46 7.62
C LEU A 90 -0.41 -20.19 6.10
N GLY A 91 0.73 -19.76 5.53
CA GLY A 91 0.86 -19.44 4.11
C GLY A 91 0.10 -18.17 3.71
N ILE A 92 -0.14 -17.27 4.67
CA ILE A 92 -0.73 -15.96 4.40
C ILE A 92 0.27 -15.11 3.62
N GLU A 93 -0.23 -14.31 2.67
CA GLU A 93 0.59 -13.37 1.89
C GLU A 93 1.37 -12.43 2.82
N GLU A 94 2.64 -12.17 2.52
CA GLU A 94 3.57 -11.46 3.41
C GLU A 94 3.02 -10.13 3.94
N TYR A 95 2.46 -9.27 3.06
CA TYR A 95 1.89 -7.99 3.48
C TYR A 95 0.69 -8.15 4.43
N ARG A 96 -0.05 -9.26 4.34
CA ARG A 96 -1.13 -9.59 5.28
C ARG A 96 -0.58 -10.08 6.61
N SER A 97 0.49 -10.88 6.61
CA SER A 97 1.17 -11.28 7.85
C SER A 97 1.67 -10.06 8.63
N TYR A 98 2.22 -9.04 7.96
CA TYR A 98 2.58 -7.77 8.63
C TYR A 98 1.36 -7.02 9.17
N ARG A 99 0.20 -7.08 8.50
CA ARG A 99 -1.05 -6.48 9.02
C ARG A 99 -1.57 -7.21 10.24
N GLU A 100 -1.52 -8.54 10.27
CA GLU A 100 -1.87 -9.32 11.46
C GLU A 100 -0.95 -8.97 12.63
N ALA A 101 0.36 -8.84 12.37
CA ALA A 101 1.33 -8.40 13.38
C ALA A 101 1.05 -6.99 13.91
N TYR A 102 0.72 -6.04 13.02
CA TYR A 102 0.28 -4.70 13.40
C TYR A 102 -0.99 -4.73 14.24
N ASN A 103 -1.98 -5.54 13.85
CA ASN A 103 -3.27 -5.64 14.54
C ASN A 103 -3.20 -6.35 15.90
N ALA A 104 -2.22 -7.23 16.11
CA ALA A 104 -1.97 -7.90 17.38
C ALA A 104 -1.52 -6.93 18.50
N ILE A 105 -1.07 -5.72 18.13
CA ILE A 105 -0.68 -4.67 19.06
C ILE A 105 -1.90 -3.79 19.37
N GLU A 106 -2.30 -3.71 20.64
CA GLU A 106 -3.45 -2.89 21.06
C GLU A 106 -3.09 -1.42 21.27
N ASP A 107 -1.86 -1.14 21.69
CA ASP A 107 -1.39 0.22 21.96
C ASP A 107 -1.00 0.94 20.65
N GLU A 108 -1.58 2.12 20.43
CA GLU A 108 -1.43 2.84 19.16
C GLU A 108 -0.05 3.49 18.99
N GLU A 109 0.60 3.88 20.08
CA GLU A 109 1.96 4.43 20.04
C GLU A 109 2.98 3.33 19.69
N GLU A 110 2.82 2.15 20.29
CA GLU A 110 3.65 0.99 19.96
C GLU A 110 3.39 0.48 18.53
N LYS A 111 2.14 0.51 18.05
CA LYS A 111 1.80 0.21 16.64
C LYS A 111 2.58 1.06 15.66
N GLU A 112 2.57 2.38 15.85
CA GLU A 112 3.28 3.31 14.96
C GLU A 112 4.79 3.07 15.02
N LYS A 113 5.33 2.81 16.21
CA LYS A 113 6.75 2.48 16.40
C LYS A 113 7.16 1.19 15.68
N GLU A 114 6.35 0.15 15.79
CA GLU A 114 6.63 -1.13 15.12
C GLU A 114 6.46 -1.02 13.61
N LEU A 115 5.46 -0.28 13.13
CA LEU A 115 5.34 0.04 11.71
C LEU A 115 6.56 0.83 11.19
N ASP A 116 7.10 1.76 11.98
CA ASP A 116 8.33 2.48 11.63
C ASP A 116 9.55 1.55 11.51
N ILE A 117 9.69 0.55 12.38
CA ILE A 117 10.76 -0.47 12.29
C ILE A 117 10.61 -1.25 10.98
N HIS A 118 9.40 -1.74 10.69
CA HIS A 118 9.13 -2.50 9.47
C HIS A 118 9.46 -1.68 8.22
N VAL A 119 8.93 -0.46 8.15
CA VAL A 119 9.12 0.43 7.01
C VAL A 119 10.58 0.85 6.84
N ALA A 120 11.30 1.05 7.94
CA ALA A 120 12.73 1.34 7.89
C ALA A 120 13.55 0.17 7.34
N SER A 121 13.12 -1.07 7.56
CA SER A 121 13.80 -2.26 7.02
C SER A 121 13.68 -2.40 5.50
N MET A 122 12.67 -1.77 4.87
CA MET A 122 12.42 -1.88 3.44
C MET A 122 13.12 -0.81 2.59
N SER A 123 13.25 0.41 3.09
CA SER A 123 13.80 1.52 2.32
C SER A 123 14.26 2.66 3.22
N ASP A 124 15.32 3.37 2.84
CA ASP A 124 15.78 4.60 3.50
C ASP A 124 15.16 5.89 2.94
N ASP A 125 14.36 5.78 1.88
CA ASP A 125 13.74 6.93 1.23
C ASP A 125 12.56 7.50 2.04
N PRO A 126 12.63 8.76 2.53
CA PRO A 126 11.55 9.35 3.32
C PRO A 126 10.21 9.44 2.57
N LEU A 127 10.22 9.63 1.25
CA LEU A 127 9.00 9.69 0.44
C LEU A 127 8.30 8.33 0.43
N PHE A 128 9.05 7.27 0.12
CA PHE A 128 8.55 5.90 0.19
C PHE A 128 8.03 5.57 1.59
N ARG A 129 8.79 5.85 2.65
CA ARG A 129 8.36 5.52 4.02
C ARG A 129 7.02 6.17 4.37
N LYS A 130 6.89 7.47 4.10
CA LYS A 130 5.65 8.20 4.35
C LYS A 130 4.48 7.63 3.54
N ARG A 131 4.71 7.32 2.26
CA ARG A 131 3.66 6.80 1.39
C ARG A 131 3.24 5.39 1.74
N TYR A 132 4.20 4.52 2.03
CA TYR A 132 3.95 3.15 2.46
C TYR A 132 3.09 3.12 3.72
N LYS A 133 3.43 3.91 4.76
CA LYS A 133 2.64 3.93 6.01
C LYS A 133 1.19 4.32 5.77
N TYR A 134 0.95 5.36 4.97
CA TYR A 134 -0.40 5.75 4.57
C TYR A 134 -1.14 4.60 3.87
N LEU A 135 -0.53 3.98 2.86
CA LEU A 135 -1.18 2.88 2.14
C LEU A 135 -1.40 1.65 3.04
N PHE A 136 -0.45 1.37 3.93
CA PHE A 136 -0.57 0.27 4.89
C PHE A 136 -1.81 0.42 5.76
N THR A 137 -2.24 1.63 6.13
CA THR A 137 -3.48 1.81 6.90
C THR A 137 -4.73 1.94 6.05
N GLU A 138 -4.63 2.49 4.83
CA GLU A 138 -5.81 2.84 4.03
C GLU A 138 -6.28 1.76 3.04
N ILE A 139 -5.37 0.94 2.51
CA ILE A 139 -5.74 -0.07 1.50
C ILE A 139 -5.74 -1.48 2.08
N THR A 140 -6.40 -2.42 1.42
CA THR A 140 -6.37 -3.85 1.78
C THR A 140 -5.36 -4.67 0.98
N GLY A 141 -4.82 -4.12 -0.11
CA GLY A 141 -3.79 -4.74 -0.95
C GLY A 141 -2.36 -4.54 -0.44
N ASP A 142 -1.39 -4.96 -1.26
CA ASP A 142 0.04 -4.81 -0.98
C ASP A 142 0.46 -3.33 -1.08
N PRO A 143 0.76 -2.65 0.04
CA PRO A 143 1.12 -1.23 0.04
C PRO A 143 2.47 -0.95 -0.63
N LYS A 144 3.35 -1.94 -0.77
CA LYS A 144 4.68 -1.75 -1.33
C LYS A 144 4.62 -1.34 -2.79
N GLU A 145 3.89 -2.10 -3.60
CA GLU A 145 3.79 -1.87 -5.04
C GLU A 145 3.21 -0.48 -5.34
N TYR A 146 2.14 -0.09 -4.64
CA TYR A 146 1.54 1.23 -4.77
C TYR A 146 2.47 2.35 -4.30
N ALA A 147 3.24 2.13 -3.22
CA ALA A 147 4.20 3.13 -2.75
C ALA A 147 5.36 3.33 -3.74
N GLU A 148 5.86 2.25 -4.35
CA GLU A 148 6.91 2.31 -5.37
C GLU A 148 6.43 3.03 -6.63
N ALA A 149 5.24 2.67 -7.13
CA ALA A 149 4.62 3.32 -8.29
C ALA A 149 4.45 4.84 -8.04
N TYR A 150 3.86 5.19 -6.90
CA TYR A 150 3.69 6.58 -6.48
C TYR A 150 5.02 7.35 -6.45
N CYS A 151 6.05 6.78 -5.84
CA CYS A 151 7.35 7.44 -5.73
C CYS A 151 8.00 7.66 -7.10
N ASN A 152 7.82 6.72 -8.02
CA ASN A 152 8.34 6.83 -9.38
C ASN A 152 7.65 7.98 -10.14
N ASP A 153 6.32 8.03 -10.12
CA ASP A 153 5.57 9.08 -10.81
C ASP A 153 5.83 10.46 -10.24
N TYR A 154 5.83 10.56 -8.91
CA TYR A 154 6.14 11.79 -8.21
C TYR A 154 7.51 12.34 -8.67
N ARG A 155 8.55 11.50 -8.63
CA ARG A 155 9.90 11.90 -9.05
C ARG A 155 9.98 12.24 -10.53
N ASN A 156 9.29 11.50 -11.37
CA ASN A 156 9.24 11.77 -12.80
C ASN A 156 8.64 13.16 -13.07
N MET A 157 7.53 13.50 -12.41
CA MET A 157 6.89 14.81 -12.56
C MET A 157 7.79 15.94 -12.03
N ILE A 158 8.43 15.76 -10.88
CA ILE A 158 9.42 16.72 -10.36
C ILE A 158 10.59 16.89 -11.34
N ALA A 159 11.11 15.82 -11.93
CA ALA A 159 12.19 15.88 -12.92
C ALA A 159 11.78 16.61 -14.21
N LEU A 160 10.49 16.58 -14.56
CA LEU A 160 9.90 17.36 -15.66
C LEU A 160 9.62 18.83 -15.30
N GLY A 161 10.00 19.27 -14.09
CA GLY A 161 9.85 20.64 -13.63
C GLY A 161 8.44 20.99 -13.15
N LYS A 162 7.63 19.99 -12.81
CA LYS A 162 6.32 20.19 -12.17
C LYS A 162 6.48 20.56 -10.70
N SER A 163 5.45 21.19 -10.13
CA SER A 163 5.43 21.48 -8.69
C SER A 163 5.20 20.21 -7.87
N GLU A 164 5.42 20.31 -6.55
CA GLU A 164 5.08 19.23 -5.63
C GLU A 164 3.58 18.94 -5.58
N ILE A 165 2.72 19.96 -5.67
CA ILE A 165 1.26 19.78 -5.67
C ILE A 165 0.83 18.98 -6.90
N TYR A 166 1.36 19.36 -8.07
CA TYR A 166 1.12 18.64 -9.31
C TYR A 166 1.61 17.19 -9.23
N ALA A 167 2.86 16.99 -8.79
CA ALA A 167 3.48 15.67 -8.73
C ALA A 167 2.73 14.72 -7.76
N HIS A 168 2.28 15.23 -6.62
CA HIS A 168 1.45 14.46 -5.69
C HIS A 168 0.09 14.12 -6.31
N ALA A 169 -0.63 15.11 -6.85
CA ALA A 169 -1.93 14.88 -7.48
C ALA A 169 -1.85 13.87 -8.65
N TYR A 170 -0.80 13.97 -9.47
CA TYR A 170 -0.55 13.04 -10.56
C TYR A 170 -0.30 11.61 -10.04
N ALA A 171 0.60 11.46 -9.06
CA ALA A 171 0.96 10.15 -8.51
C ALA A 171 -0.18 9.51 -7.68
N ASP A 172 -1.02 10.31 -7.02
CA ASP A 172 -2.20 9.85 -6.28
C ASP A 172 -3.33 9.39 -7.21
N TYR A 173 -3.50 10.09 -8.34
CA TYR A 173 -4.49 9.72 -9.36
C TYR A 173 -3.98 8.65 -10.33
N HIS A 174 -2.74 8.18 -10.17
CA HIS A 174 -2.24 7.09 -11.00
C HIS A 174 -3.06 5.84 -10.73
N ASP A 175 -4.04 5.66 -11.60
CA ASP A 175 -4.97 4.55 -11.70
C ASP A 175 -4.80 3.97 -13.12
N GLU A 176 -5.38 2.82 -13.42
CA GLU A 176 -5.22 2.05 -14.67
C GLU A 176 -5.67 2.81 -15.95
N TYR A 177 -6.01 4.09 -15.85
CA TYR A 177 -6.43 4.97 -16.92
C TYR A 177 -5.27 5.57 -17.74
N LYS A 178 -5.64 6.30 -18.80
CA LYS A 178 -4.70 6.92 -19.74
C LYS A 178 -3.93 8.06 -19.06
N GLU A 179 -2.64 8.19 -19.38
CA GLU A 179 -1.73 9.29 -18.94
C GLU A 179 -2.34 10.70 -19.04
N GLU A 180 -3.18 10.90 -20.06
CA GLU A 180 -3.92 12.15 -20.27
C GLU A 180 -4.83 12.51 -19.09
N PHE A 181 -5.51 11.54 -18.47
CA PHE A 181 -6.42 11.81 -17.36
C PHE A 181 -5.63 12.21 -16.11
N CYS A 182 -4.52 11.54 -15.83
CA CYS A 182 -3.61 11.92 -14.74
C CYS A 182 -3.09 13.35 -14.94
N THR A 183 -2.75 13.70 -16.17
CA THR A 183 -2.29 15.05 -16.53
C THR A 183 -3.38 16.10 -16.26
N ILE A 184 -4.61 15.86 -16.73
CA ILE A 184 -5.72 16.81 -16.58
C ILE A 184 -6.13 16.94 -15.10
N TYR A 185 -6.22 15.82 -14.39
CA TYR A 185 -6.49 15.82 -12.96
C TYR A 185 -5.45 16.66 -12.20
N ALA A 186 -4.16 16.41 -12.42
CA ALA A 186 -3.09 17.12 -11.72
C ALA A 186 -3.07 18.62 -12.03
N GLN A 187 -3.34 19.02 -13.29
CA GLN A 187 -3.45 20.43 -13.68
C GLN A 187 -4.62 21.12 -12.98
N ALA A 188 -5.79 20.48 -13.00
CA ALA A 188 -7.00 21.00 -12.38
C ALA A 188 -6.85 21.11 -10.86
N TYR A 189 -6.30 20.07 -10.22
CA TYR A 189 -6.06 20.02 -8.80
C TYR A 189 -5.09 21.12 -8.37
N GLU A 190 -3.95 21.26 -9.03
CA GLU A 190 -2.97 22.32 -8.74
C GLU A 190 -3.61 23.71 -8.85
N LEU A 191 -4.32 23.98 -9.94
CA LEU A 191 -5.01 25.25 -10.14
C LEU A 191 -6.04 25.53 -9.03
N ALA A 192 -6.81 24.51 -8.63
CA ALA A 192 -7.75 24.63 -7.52
C ALA A 192 -7.04 24.97 -6.20
N LYS A 193 -5.88 24.36 -5.92
CA LYS A 193 -5.06 24.68 -4.74
C LYS A 193 -4.51 26.11 -4.79
N GLU A 194 -4.05 26.57 -5.95
CA GLU A 194 -3.58 27.96 -6.16
C GLU A 194 -4.69 28.99 -5.88
N HIS A 195 -5.94 28.62 -6.14
CA HIS A 195 -7.13 29.44 -5.86
C HIS A 195 -7.72 29.21 -4.46
N GLY A 196 -7.03 28.47 -3.59
CA GLY A 196 -7.38 28.33 -2.18
C GLY A 196 -8.45 27.28 -1.87
N MET A 197 -8.76 26.38 -2.80
CA MET A 197 -9.64 25.24 -2.51
C MET A 197 -8.96 24.25 -1.54
N ASP A 198 -9.75 23.63 -0.68
CA ASP A 198 -9.28 22.51 0.14
C ASP A 198 -9.06 21.24 -0.71
N ASP A 199 -8.48 20.21 -0.11
CA ASP A 199 -8.12 18.99 -0.85
C ASP A 199 -9.35 18.23 -1.39
N SER A 200 -10.48 18.30 -0.67
CA SER A 200 -11.73 17.64 -1.07
C SER A 200 -12.34 18.32 -2.28
N ASP A 201 -12.39 19.66 -2.27
CA ASP A 201 -12.91 20.45 -3.38
C ASP A 201 -11.97 20.41 -4.59
N ALA A 202 -10.64 20.45 -4.37
CA ALA A 202 -9.65 20.31 -5.44
C ALA A 202 -9.71 18.93 -6.09
N PHE A 203 -9.87 17.86 -5.29
CA PHE A 203 -10.12 16.50 -5.79
C PHE A 203 -11.37 16.47 -6.68
N CYS A 204 -12.49 17.00 -6.18
CA CYS A 204 -13.75 17.03 -6.92
C CYS A 204 -13.65 17.82 -8.24
N PHE A 205 -12.87 18.90 -8.25
CA PHE A 205 -12.63 19.70 -9.44
C PHE A 205 -11.83 18.90 -10.48
N GLY A 206 -10.73 18.30 -10.06
CA GLY A 206 -9.93 17.42 -10.92
C GLY A 206 -10.74 16.26 -11.51
N ASP A 207 -11.49 15.56 -10.67
CA ASP A 207 -12.33 14.42 -11.08
C ASP A 207 -13.45 14.83 -12.05
N THR A 208 -14.07 16.00 -11.83
CA THR A 208 -15.09 16.49 -12.78
C THR A 208 -14.47 16.84 -14.14
N CYS A 209 -13.25 17.37 -14.15
CA CYS A 209 -12.54 17.68 -15.39
C CYS A 209 -12.13 16.41 -16.14
N THR A 210 -11.63 15.37 -15.46
CA THR A 210 -11.30 14.09 -16.12
C THR A 210 -12.54 13.37 -16.63
N GLU A 211 -13.64 13.33 -15.85
CA GLU A 211 -14.92 12.75 -16.29
C GLU A 211 -15.44 13.44 -17.56
N ALA A 212 -15.31 14.76 -17.63
CA ALA A 212 -15.73 15.52 -18.80
C ALA A 212 -14.88 15.20 -20.04
N VAL A 213 -13.60 14.91 -19.88
CA VAL A 213 -12.72 14.48 -20.99
C VAL A 213 -13.12 13.10 -21.49
N ASP A 214 -13.44 12.17 -20.58
CA ASP A 214 -13.86 10.82 -20.94
C ASP A 214 -15.23 10.79 -21.65
N GLN A 215 -16.19 11.56 -21.16
CA GLN A 215 -17.56 11.59 -21.69
C GLN A 215 -17.77 12.57 -22.87
N GLY A 216 -16.79 13.45 -23.10
CA GLY A 216 -16.84 14.52 -24.10
C GLY A 216 -17.14 15.88 -23.47
N LEU A 217 -16.17 16.80 -23.59
CA LEU A 217 -16.18 18.09 -22.90
C LEU A 217 -17.38 18.97 -23.27
N TRP A 218 -17.79 18.96 -24.54
CA TRP A 218 -18.97 19.70 -25.00
C TRP A 218 -20.27 19.20 -24.36
N VAL A 219 -20.39 17.89 -24.14
CA VAL A 219 -21.58 17.27 -23.52
C VAL A 219 -21.57 17.52 -22.01
N GLY A 220 -20.38 17.50 -21.40
CA GLY A 220 -20.19 17.73 -19.96
C GLY A 220 -20.38 19.19 -19.50
N MET A 221 -20.39 20.16 -20.43
CA MET A 221 -20.35 21.59 -20.10
C MET A 221 -21.49 22.04 -19.18
N ASP A 222 -22.73 21.64 -19.45
CA ASP A 222 -23.88 21.97 -18.61
C ASP A 222 -23.75 21.41 -17.18
N LYS A 223 -23.17 20.22 -17.04
CA LYS A 223 -22.93 19.58 -15.73
C LYS A 223 -21.82 20.31 -14.99
N PHE A 224 -20.74 20.67 -15.68
CA PHE A 224 -19.63 21.44 -15.13
C PHE A 224 -20.09 22.81 -14.62
N LEU A 225 -20.82 23.56 -15.46
CA LEU A 225 -21.30 24.91 -15.13
C LEU A 225 -22.35 24.95 -14.03
N LYS A 226 -23.01 23.83 -13.70
CA LYS A 226 -23.89 23.72 -12.52
C LYS A 226 -23.12 23.69 -11.20
N ARG A 227 -21.84 23.30 -11.23
CA ARG A 227 -21.01 23.11 -10.04
C ARG A 227 -19.94 24.18 -9.91
N TYR A 228 -19.42 24.68 -11.02
CA TYR A 228 -18.28 25.59 -11.07
C TYR A 228 -18.66 26.87 -11.82
N HIS A 229 -18.46 28.01 -11.17
CA HIS A 229 -18.94 29.31 -11.63
C HIS A 229 -17.85 30.38 -11.66
N GLU A 230 -16.70 30.14 -11.02
CA GLU A 230 -15.61 31.09 -10.98
C GLU A 230 -14.96 31.22 -12.37
N ASP A 231 -14.55 32.44 -12.72
CA ASP A 231 -13.98 32.73 -14.05
C ASP A 231 -12.76 31.84 -14.35
N TRP A 232 -11.90 31.59 -13.35
CA TRP A 232 -10.72 30.74 -13.52
C TRP A 232 -11.07 29.27 -13.81
N GLN A 233 -12.17 28.76 -13.24
CA GLN A 233 -12.66 27.40 -13.49
C GLN A 233 -13.16 27.28 -14.93
N LYS A 234 -13.92 28.29 -15.38
CA LYS A 234 -14.43 28.38 -16.75
C LYS A 234 -13.32 28.55 -17.78
N GLU A 235 -12.30 29.35 -17.50
CA GLU A 235 -11.13 29.51 -18.37
C GLU A 235 -10.31 28.22 -18.50
N PHE A 236 -10.18 27.46 -17.40
CA PHE A 236 -9.54 26.14 -17.46
C PHE A 236 -10.34 25.19 -18.36
N TYR A 237 -11.66 25.11 -18.17
CA TYR A 237 -12.54 24.27 -18.98
C TYR A 237 -12.57 24.69 -20.47
N PHE A 238 -12.59 25.99 -20.74
CA PHE A 238 -12.43 26.56 -22.09
C PHE A 238 -11.14 26.05 -22.76
N THR A 239 -10.04 26.05 -22.03
CA THR A 239 -8.74 25.60 -22.53
C THR A 239 -8.76 24.11 -22.86
N LEU A 240 -9.42 23.28 -22.06
CA LEU A 240 -9.62 21.86 -22.36
C LEU A 240 -10.42 21.65 -23.64
N ILE A 241 -11.58 22.30 -23.78
CA ILE A 241 -12.42 22.20 -25.00
C ILE A 241 -11.64 22.63 -26.23
N LYS A 242 -10.91 23.74 -26.12
CA LYS A 242 -10.12 24.25 -27.23
C LYS A 242 -9.05 23.24 -27.65
N LYS A 243 -8.33 22.64 -26.70
CA LYS A 243 -7.30 21.64 -27.00
C LYS A 243 -7.90 20.40 -27.68
N ASP A 244 -8.97 19.86 -27.13
CA ASP A 244 -9.70 18.69 -27.68
C ASP A 244 -10.19 18.95 -29.12
N PHE A 245 -10.72 20.15 -29.38
CA PHE A 245 -11.11 20.57 -30.72
C PHE A 245 -9.91 20.61 -31.68
N GLU A 246 -8.79 21.21 -31.27
CA GLU A 246 -7.62 21.34 -32.14
C GLU A 246 -6.97 19.99 -32.47
N GLU A 247 -7.03 19.05 -31.53
CA GLU A 247 -6.53 17.69 -31.69
C GLU A 247 -7.44 16.85 -32.60
N SER A 248 -8.76 16.92 -32.42
CA SER A 248 -9.74 16.17 -33.21
C SER A 248 -9.90 16.68 -34.64
N GLU A 249 -9.92 17.99 -34.85
CA GLU A 249 -10.11 18.61 -36.17
C GLU A 249 -8.78 18.85 -36.90
N HIS A 250 -7.64 18.63 -36.25
CA HIS A 250 -6.30 18.90 -36.77
C HIS A 250 -6.12 20.33 -37.34
N ARG A 251 -6.85 21.30 -36.76
CA ARG A 251 -6.78 22.73 -37.10
C ARG A 251 -7.03 23.59 -35.88
N LYS A 252 -6.57 24.83 -35.93
CA LYS A 252 -6.92 25.82 -34.89
C LYS A 252 -8.40 26.15 -34.91
N MET A 253 -8.95 26.41 -33.72
CA MET A 253 -10.28 26.99 -33.58
C MET A 253 -10.31 28.39 -34.21
N SER A 254 -11.34 28.68 -34.99
CA SER A 254 -11.51 30.00 -35.61
C SER A 254 -11.97 31.02 -34.56
N SER A 255 -11.71 32.31 -34.81
CA SER A 255 -12.16 33.38 -33.89
C SER A 255 -13.67 33.43 -33.70
N LYS A 256 -14.45 32.90 -34.66
CA LYS A 256 -15.90 32.80 -34.53
C LYS A 256 -16.28 31.69 -33.55
N GLU A 257 -15.71 30.49 -33.72
CA GLU A 257 -15.93 29.34 -32.83
C GLU A 257 -15.46 29.65 -31.39
N GLU A 258 -14.32 30.33 -31.22
CA GLU A 258 -13.84 30.75 -29.90
C GLU A 258 -14.81 31.75 -29.22
N LYS A 259 -15.42 32.65 -30.00
CA LYS A 259 -16.38 33.62 -29.47
C LYS A 259 -17.69 32.95 -29.05
N GLU A 260 -18.19 32.02 -29.85
CA GLU A 260 -19.39 31.23 -29.52
C GLU A 260 -19.18 30.42 -28.24
N LEU A 261 -18.05 29.70 -28.13
CA LEU A 261 -17.72 28.94 -26.91
C LEU A 261 -17.56 29.84 -25.67
N ARG A 262 -16.99 31.04 -25.82
CA ARG A 262 -16.92 32.01 -24.71
C ARG A 262 -18.29 32.52 -24.30
N GLU A 263 -19.20 32.73 -25.24
CA GLU A 263 -20.58 33.10 -24.91
C GLU A 263 -21.29 31.99 -24.14
N ASP A 264 -21.06 30.72 -24.49
CA ASP A 264 -21.66 29.57 -23.80
C ASP A 264 -21.12 29.36 -22.37
N LEU A 265 -19.83 29.62 -22.12
CA LEU A 265 -19.23 29.42 -20.79
C LEU A 265 -19.40 30.62 -19.83
N PHE A 266 -19.40 31.84 -20.37
CA PHE A 266 -19.33 33.07 -19.58
C PHE A 266 -20.60 33.93 -19.64
N GLY A 267 -21.52 33.67 -20.58
CA GLY A 267 -22.80 34.37 -20.72
C GLY A 267 -23.85 33.93 -19.71
#